data_AF-A0A933CHT2-F1
#
_entry.id   AF-A0A933CHT2-F1
#
_cell.length_a   1.000
_cell.length_b   1.000
_cell.length_c   1.000
_cell.angle_alpha   90.00
_cell.angle_beta   90.00
_cell.angle_gamma   90.00
#
_symmetry.space_group_name_H-M   'P 1'
#
loop_
_entity.id
_entity.type
_entity.pdbx_description
1 polymer ?
#
loop_
_entity_poly.entity_id
_entity_poly.type
_entity_poly.pdbx_seq_one_letter_code
_entity_poly.pdbx_strand_id
1 'polypeptide(L)' 'MRGEAWLAPIHDAIVLTYLRLSGVRVGLLINFNVEVLKDGIRRFVV' A
#
# COMPACT_ATOMS: atom_id res chain seq x y z
N MET A 1 -2.25 4.35 23.93
CA MET A 1 -1.77 3.84 22.62
C MET A 1 -2.35 4.76 21.55
N ARG A 2 -1.53 5.50 20.80
CA ARG A 2 -2.04 6.42 19.77
C ARG A 2 -2.52 5.59 18.58
N GLY A 3 -3.78 5.78 18.19
CA GLY A 3 -4.33 5.21 16.97
C GLY A 3 -3.71 5.90 15.77
N GLU A 4 -2.62 5.36 15.24
CA GLU A 4 -2.27 5.63 13.85
C GLU A 4 -3.08 4.66 12.98
N ALA A 5 -4.26 5.17 12.62
CA ALA A 5 -5.25 4.49 11.82
C ALA A 5 -4.77 4.42 10.37
N TRP A 6 -4.42 3.20 9.94
CA TRP A 6 -4.23 2.85 8.54
C TRP A 6 -3.10 3.58 7.79
N LEU A 7 -2.82 3.12 6.57
CA LEU A 7 -1.85 3.75 5.68
C LEU A 7 -2.36 5.13 5.25
N ALA A 8 -1.51 6.16 5.35
CA ALA A 8 -1.87 7.50 4.93
C ALA A 8 -2.20 7.55 3.42
N PRO A 9 -3.14 8.40 2.98
CA PRO A 9 -3.55 8.50 1.57
C PRO A 9 -2.38 8.73 0.59
N ILE A 10 -1.30 9.36 1.06
CA ILE A 10 -0.09 9.61 0.26
C ILE A 10 0.61 8.32 -0.19
N HIS A 11 0.48 7.21 0.55
CA HIS A 11 1.15 5.96 0.23
C HIS A 11 0.65 5.34 -1.10
N ASP A 12 -0.61 5.61 -1.47
CA ASP A 12 -1.15 5.19 -2.77
C ASP A 12 -0.43 5.89 -3.92
N ALA A 13 -0.24 7.21 -3.80
CA ALA A 13 0.46 8.00 -4.80
C ALA A 13 1.94 7.60 -4.92
N ILE A 14 2.57 7.26 -3.79
CA ILE A 14 3.94 6.73 -3.75
C ILE A 14 4.01 5.42 -4.56
N VAL A 15 3.15 4.45 -4.27
CA VAL A 15 3.16 3.15 -4.96
C VAL A 15 2.93 3.33 -6.46
N LEU A 16 1.92 4.10 -6.86
CA LEU A 16 1.65 4.36 -8.28
C LEU A 16 2.82 5.06 -8.99
N THR A 17 3.53 5.96 -8.30
CA THR A 17 4.72 6.63 -8.84
C THR A 17 5.83 5.63 -9.08
N TYR A 18 6.15 4.79 -8.11
CA TYR A 18 7.19 3.76 -8.26
C TYR A 18 6.84 2.73 -9.32
N LEU A 19 5.57 2.33 -9.47
CA LEU A 19 5.14 1.42 -10.54
C LEU A 19 5.37 2.04 -11.93
N ARG A 20 5.03 3.32 -12.11
CA ARG A 20 5.30 4.04 -13.38
C ARG A 20 6.79 4.17 -13.67
N LEU A 21 7.58 4.56 -12.66
CA LEU A 21 9.02 4.77 -12.80
C LEU A 21 9.79 3.47 -13.04
N SER A 22 9.34 2.36 -12.46
CA SER A 22 9.97 1.04 -12.62
C SER A 22 9.50 0.27 -13.87
N GLY A 23 8.44 0.73 -14.54
CA GLY A 23 7.80 -0.01 -15.64
C GLY A 23 7.06 -1.28 -15.20
N VAL A 24 6.92 -1.51 -13.89
CA VAL A 24 6.20 -2.67 -13.33
C VAL A 24 4.70 -2.38 -13.27
N ARG A 25 3.89 -3.30 -13.80
CA ARG A 25 2.43 -3.13 -13.93
C ARG A 25 1.65 -3.36 -12.63
N VAL A 26 2.23 -4.07 -11.66
CA VAL A 26 1.53 -4.54 -10.45
C VAL A 26 2.35 -4.25 -9.20
N GLY A 27 1.72 -3.65 -8.19
CA GLY A 27 2.31 -3.41 -6.88
C GLY A 27 1.41 -3.83 -5.73
N LEU A 28 2.03 -4.13 -4.60
CA LEU A 28 1.34 -4.43 -3.34
C LEU A 28 1.74 -3.41 -2.28
N LEU A 29 0.74 -2.89 -1.58
CA LEU A 29 0.92 -2.09 -0.37
C LEU A 29 0.39 -2.91 0.80
N ILE A 30 1.24 -3.14 1.81
CA ILE A 30 0.96 -4.08 2.89
C ILE A 30 1.00 -3.34 4.23
N ASN A 31 -0.14 -3.33 4.93
CA ASN A 31 -0.23 -2.91 6.32
C ASN A 31 -0.03 -4.13 7.23
N PHE A 32 1.02 -4.12 8.05
CA PHE A 32 1.30 -5.20 9.02
C PHE A 32 0.59 -5.00 10.37
N ASN A 33 -0.08 -3.87 10.59
CA ASN A 33 -0.81 -3.56 11.81
C ASN A 33 -2.26 -4.05 11.74
N VAL A 34 -2.46 -5.32 11.41
CA VAL A 34 -3.77 -5.99 11.31
C VAL A 34 -3.68 -7.41 11.89
N GLU A 35 -4.79 -7.94 12.39
CA GLU A 35 -4.85 -9.29 12.98
C GLU A 35 -4.63 -10.39 11.93
N VAL A 36 -5.20 -10.22 10.73
CA VAL A 36 -5.03 -11.12 9.59
C VAL A 36 -4.34 -10.36 8.46
N LEU A 37 -3.12 -10.78 8.09
CA LEU A 37 -2.30 -10.06 7.09
C LEU A 37 -3.03 -9.82 5.77
N LYS A 38 -3.87 -10.77 5.34
CA LYS A 38 -4.67 -10.65 4.11
C LYS A 38 -5.52 -9.38 4.07
N ASP A 39 -6.01 -8.93 5.23
CA ASP A 39 -6.86 -7.74 5.35
C ASP A 39 -6.05 -6.43 5.23
N GLY A 40 -4.73 -6.51 5.41
CA GLY A 40 -3.80 -5.40 5.24
C GLY A 40 -3.24 -5.23 3.84
N ILE A 41 -3.58 -6.11 2.87
CA ILE A 41 -3.02 -6.09 1.53
C ILE A 41 -3.89 -5.28 0.57
N ARG A 42 -3.27 -4.33 -0.13
CA ARG A 42 -3.89 -3.58 -1.24
C ARG A 42 -3.09 -3.77 -2.52
N ARG A 43 -3.79 -4.10 -3.60
CA ARG A 43 -3.18 -4.30 -4.93
C ARG A 43 -3.41 -3.09 -5.81
N PHE A 44 -2.35 -2.66 -6.50
CA PHE A 44 -2.36 -1.59 -7.48
C PHE A 44 -2.00 -2.13 -8.85
N VAL A 45 -2.64 -1.57 -9.88
CA VAL A 45 -2.37 -1.85 -11.28
C VAL A 45 -2.26 -0.52 -12.01
N VAL A 46 -1.20 -0.34 -12.80
CA VAL A 46 -0.96 0.83 -13.65
C VAL A 46 -0.99 0.44 -15.10
#